data_AF-A0A150J5F9-F1
#
_entry.id   AF-A0A150J5F9-F1
#
_cell.length_a   1.000
_cell.length_b   1.000
_cell.length_c   1.000
_cell.angle_alpha   90.00
_cell.angle_beta   90.00
_cell.angle_gamma   90.00
#
_symmetry.space_group_name_H-M   'P 1'
#
loop_
_entity.id
_entity.type
_entity.pdbx_description
1 polymer ?
#
loop_
_entity_poly.entity_id
_entity_poly.type
_entity_poly.pdbx_seq_one_letter_code
_entity_poly.pdbx_strand_id
1 'polypeptide(L)'
;MNIAHILFLIAILAIVGGAKIKNSPIIRPRSRLKKGDGMAIGIIFGIMLGIIISILFNHFVFIVIGLASGHYIGLCIEVLACPSTSNEALSYRKYSLAGTIAAITSALYAALAIE
;
A
#
# COMPACT_ATOMS: atom_id res chain seq x y z
N MET A 1 -4.99 12.02 22.74
CA MET A 1 -5.99 11.86 21.66
C MET A 1 -6.45 10.41 21.71
N ASN A 2 -7.67 10.16 22.21
CA ASN A 2 -8.07 8.84 22.72
C ASN A 2 -8.07 7.75 21.63
N ILE A 3 -7.51 6.58 21.97
CA ILE A 3 -7.51 5.36 21.14
C ILE A 3 -8.90 5.05 20.55
N ALA A 4 -9.96 5.39 21.28
CA ALA A 4 -11.34 5.30 20.82
C ALA A 4 -11.62 6.10 19.53
N HIS A 5 -11.10 7.32 19.39
CA HIS A 5 -11.27 8.13 18.18
C HIS A 5 -10.52 7.55 16.98
N ILE A 6 -9.40 6.87 17.23
CA ILE A 6 -8.59 6.23 16.19
C ILE A 6 -9.32 5.00 15.65
N LEU A 7 -9.81 4.14 16.54
CA LEU A 7 -10.63 2.98 16.16
C LEU A 7 -11.90 3.40 15.44
N PHE A 8 -12.53 4.49 15.88
CA PHE A 8 -13.70 5.07 15.23
C PHE A 8 -13.38 5.59 13.82
N LEU A 9 -12.24 6.27 13.63
CA LEU A 9 -11.82 6.76 12.32
C LEU A 9 -11.52 5.62 11.34
N ILE A 10 -10.83 4.57 11.81
CA ILE A 10 -10.53 3.37 11.02
C ILE A 10 -11.82 2.64 10.63
N ALA A 11 -12.76 2.49 11.58
CA ALA A 11 -14.06 1.87 11.33
C ALA A 11 -14.87 2.67 10.30
N ILE A 12 -14.87 4.00 10.38
CA ILE A 12 -15.53 4.87 9.39
C ILE A 12 -14.87 4.71 8.02
N LEU A 13 -13.53 4.75 7.93
CA LEU A 13 -12.82 4.56 6.67
C LEU A 13 -13.12 3.19 6.04
N ALA A 14 -13.17 2.13 6.85
CA ALA A 14 -13.49 0.78 6.39
C ALA A 14 -14.94 0.66 5.90
N ILE A 15 -15.90 1.24 6.62
CA ILE A 15 -17.33 1.23 6.25
C ILE A 15 -17.58 2.05 4.99
N VAL A 16 -17.00 3.27 4.91
CA VAL A 16 -17.14 4.15 3.73
C VAL A 16 -16.45 3.52 2.52
N GLY A 17 -15.26 2.93 2.69
CA GLY A 17 -14.58 2.18 1.65
C GLY A 17 -15.39 0.98 1.15
N GLY A 18 -15.92 0.16 2.07
CA GLY A 18 -16.74 -1.02 1.75
C GLY A 18 -18.07 -0.65 1.08
N ALA A 19 -18.74 0.41 1.52
CA ALA A 19 -19.97 0.90 0.92
C ALA A 19 -19.77 1.41 -0.51
N LYS A 20 -18.63 2.06 -0.80
CA LYS A 20 -18.29 2.50 -2.15
C LYS A 20 -17.98 1.33 -3.10
N ILE A 21 -17.38 0.26 -2.58
CA ILE A 21 -17.09 -0.97 -3.34
C ILE A 21 -18.38 -1.72 -3.69
N LYS A 22 -19.34 -1.80 -2.74
CA LYS A 22 -20.59 -2.56 -2.93
C LYS A 22 -21.55 -1.94 -3.96
N ASN A 23 -21.51 -0.62 -4.12
CA ASN A 23 -22.38 0.11 -5.05
C ASN A 23 -21.71 0.45 -6.40
N SER A 24 -20.45 0.08 -6.60
CA SER A 24 -19.86 0.17 -7.92
C SER A 24 -20.30 -1.05 -8.72
N PRO A 25 -20.90 -0.91 -9.92
CA PRO A 25 -20.98 -2.04 -10.82
C PRO A 25 -19.58 -2.63 -10.92
N ILE A 26 -19.44 -3.95 -10.86
CA ILE A 26 -18.16 -4.66 -11.08
C ILE A 26 -17.78 -4.43 -12.55
N ILE A 27 -17.40 -3.20 -12.86
CA ILE A 27 -16.59 -2.84 -13.99
C ILE A 27 -15.27 -3.40 -13.54
N ARG A 28 -14.88 -4.59 -14.04
CA ARG A 28 -13.46 -4.94 -14.07
C ARG A 28 -12.75 -3.65 -14.46
N PRO A 29 -11.83 -3.11 -13.67
CA PRO A 29 -11.00 -2.09 -14.20
C PRO A 29 -10.23 -2.76 -15.35
N ARG A 30 -10.78 -2.69 -16.57
CA ARG A 30 -10.00 -2.34 -17.75
C ARG A 30 -9.55 -0.91 -17.52
N SER A 31 -8.88 -0.67 -16.39
CA SER A 31 -8.22 0.57 -16.15
C SER A 31 -7.14 0.61 -17.22
N ARG A 32 -7.05 1.74 -17.90
CA ARG A 32 -5.92 2.08 -18.74
C ARG A 32 -4.64 2.26 -17.90
N LEU A 33 -4.54 1.64 -16.72
CA LEU A 33 -3.34 1.71 -15.90
C LEU A 33 -2.24 1.02 -16.69
N LYS A 34 -1.19 1.77 -16.96
CA LYS A 34 0.00 1.24 -17.58
C LYS A 34 0.68 0.32 -16.57
N LYS A 35 1.48 -0.60 -17.09
CA LYS A 35 2.26 -1.55 -16.27
C LYS A 35 3.03 -0.77 -15.19
N GLY A 36 2.76 -1.11 -13.94
CA GLY A 36 3.39 -0.52 -12.76
C GLY A 36 2.68 0.67 -12.13
N ASP A 37 1.65 1.23 -12.75
CA ASP A 37 0.86 2.30 -12.13
C ASP A 37 0.12 1.79 -10.88
N GLY A 38 -0.35 0.54 -10.89
CA GLY A 38 -1.00 -0.09 -9.72
C GLY A 38 -0.04 -0.17 -8.55
N MET A 39 1.21 -0.54 -8.82
CA MET A 39 2.27 -0.62 -7.83
C MET A 39 2.61 0.76 -7.23
N ALA A 40 2.75 1.79 -8.07
CA ALA A 40 3.00 3.15 -7.61
C ALA A 40 1.87 3.67 -6.70
N ILE A 41 0.60 3.45 -7.09
CA ILE A 41 -0.57 3.82 -6.30
C ILE A 41 -0.55 3.12 -4.94
N GLY A 42 -0.27 1.81 -4.93
CA GLY A 42 -0.18 1.04 -3.70
C GLY A 42 0.89 1.57 -2.74
N ILE A 43 2.09 1.84 -3.24
CA ILE A 43 3.20 2.38 -2.43
C ILE A 43 2.86 3.76 -1.88
N ILE A 44 2.34 4.68 -2.70
CA ILE A 44 1.95 6.02 -2.24
C ILE A 44 0.92 5.92 -1.11
N PHE A 45 -0.10 5.06 -1.30
CA PHE A 45 -1.13 4.85 -0.30
C PHE A 45 -0.56 4.26 1.00
N GLY A 46 0.30 3.25 0.89
CA GLY A 46 0.96 2.62 2.03
C GLY A 46 1.86 3.57 2.81
N ILE A 47 2.65 4.41 2.13
CA ILE A 47 3.51 5.43 2.76
C ILE A 47 2.65 6.46 3.49
N MET A 48 1.62 7.01 2.84
CA MET A 48 0.73 7.98 3.47
C MET A 48 0.10 7.42 4.74
N LEU A 49 -0.41 6.19 4.67
CA LEU A 49 -1.06 5.53 5.79
C LEU A 49 -0.06 5.21 6.91
N GLY A 50 1.14 4.73 6.55
CA GLY A 50 2.24 4.48 7.48
C GLY A 50 2.72 5.75 8.20
N ILE A 51 2.86 6.88 7.50
CA ILE A 51 3.24 8.17 8.10
C ILE A 51 2.17 8.66 9.07
N ILE A 52 0.89 8.64 8.67
CA ILE A 52 -0.21 9.09 9.52
C ILE A 52 -0.24 8.29 10.83
N ILE A 53 -0.15 6.97 10.75
CA ILE A 53 -0.12 6.09 11.93
C ILE A 53 1.17 6.30 12.73
N SER A 54 2.32 6.46 12.07
CA SER A 54 3.60 6.72 12.72
C SER A 54 3.57 8.00 13.55
N ILE A 55 2.97 9.07 13.04
CA ILE A 55 2.80 10.34 13.79
C ILE A 55 1.86 10.13 14.98
N LEU A 56 0.80 9.35 14.79
CA LEU A 56 -0.23 9.11 15.80
C LEU A 56 0.26 8.28 17.00
N PHE A 57 1.10 7.28 16.74
CA PHE A 57 1.66 6.39 17.76
C PHE A 57 3.14 6.67 18.09
N ASN A 58 3.72 7.70 17.47
CA ASN A 58 5.11 8.10 17.60
C ASN A 58 6.12 6.94 17.45
N HIS A 59 5.89 6.06 16.46
CA HIS A 59 6.72 4.86 16.28
C HIS A 59 7.00 4.59 14.79
N PHE A 60 8.28 4.59 14.42
CA PHE A 60 8.71 4.51 13.01
C PHE A 60 8.34 3.19 12.31
N VAL A 61 8.17 2.10 13.06
CA VAL A 61 7.79 0.78 12.53
C VAL A 61 6.53 0.83 11.65
N PHE A 62 5.62 1.77 11.89
CA PHE A 62 4.41 1.93 11.10
C PHE A 62 4.68 2.41 9.67
N ILE A 63 5.79 3.10 9.43
CA ILE A 63 6.25 3.44 8.07
C ILE A 63 6.65 2.17 7.31
N VAL A 64 7.35 1.24 7.98
CA VAL A 64 7.75 -0.05 7.39
C VAL A 64 6.52 -0.91 7.08
N ILE A 65 5.58 -1.01 8.03
CA ILE A 65 4.31 -1.73 7.84
C ILE A 65 3.48 -1.07 6.72
N GLY A 66 3.46 0.26 6.67
CA GLY A 66 2.85 1.04 5.60
C GLY A 66 3.44 0.69 4.23
N LEU A 67 4.77 0.63 4.12
CA LEU A 67 5.44 0.27 2.87
C LEU A 67 5.11 -1.16 2.41
N ALA A 68 5.14 -2.13 3.34
CA ALA A 68 4.83 -3.53 3.04
C ALA A 68 3.35 -3.72 2.64
N SER A 69 2.43 -3.07 3.36
CA SER A 69 0.99 -3.10 3.03
C SER A 69 0.70 -2.37 1.73
N GLY A 70 1.35 -1.23 1.46
CA GLY A 70 1.26 -0.51 0.20
C GLY A 70 1.74 -1.34 -0.99
N HIS A 71 2.85 -2.07 -0.82
CA HIS A 71 3.34 -3.01 -1.82
C HIS A 71 2.31 -4.10 -2.14
N TYR A 72 1.72 -4.70 -1.10
CA TYR A 72 0.68 -5.70 -1.25
C TYR A 72 -0.58 -5.16 -1.97
N ILE A 73 -1.04 -3.97 -1.58
CA ILE A 73 -2.18 -3.29 -2.23
C ILE A 73 -1.86 -3.02 -3.70
N GLY A 74 -0.66 -2.53 -3.99
CA GLY A 74 -0.23 -2.22 -5.36
C GLY A 74 -0.16 -3.46 -6.25
N LEU A 75 0.34 -4.58 -5.70
CA LEU A 75 0.28 -5.89 -6.34
C LEU A 75 -1.15 -6.32 -6.66
N CYS A 76 -2.07 -6.20 -5.70
CA CYS A 76 -3.47 -6.55 -5.91
C CYS A 76 -4.10 -5.72 -7.04
N ILE A 77 -3.85 -4.40 -7.06
CA ILE A 77 -4.35 -3.50 -8.12
C ILE A 77 -3.77 -3.92 -9.48
N GLU A 78 -2.47 -4.21 -9.54
CA GLU A 78 -1.78 -4.63 -10.76
C GLU A 78 -2.31 -5.97 -11.30
N VAL A 79 -2.55 -6.94 -10.41
CA VAL A 79 -3.14 -8.25 -10.77
C VAL A 79 -4.58 -8.10 -11.29
N LEU A 80 -5.36 -7.20 -10.69
CA LEU A 80 -6.74 -6.94 -11.11
C LEU A 80 -6.82 -6.19 -12.44
N ALA A 81 -5.84 -5.33 -12.74
CA ALA A 81 -5.79 -4.54 -13.95
C ALA A 81 -5.19 -5.29 -15.16
N CYS A 82 -4.26 -6.23 -14.93
CA CYS A 82 -3.53 -6.92 -16.01
C CYS A 82 -3.73 -8.45 -15.96
N PRO A 83 -4.19 -9.11 -17.05
CA PRO A 83 -4.26 -10.56 -17.11
C PRO A 83 -2.85 -11.16 -17.03
N SER A 84 -2.57 -11.89 -15.95
CA SER A 84 -1.23 -12.24 -15.48
C SER A 84 -0.59 -13.44 -16.19
N THR A 85 -0.55 -13.46 -17.52
CA THR A 85 0.01 -14.60 -18.27
C THR A 85 1.34 -14.33 -18.96
N SER A 86 1.88 -13.10 -18.91
CA SER A 86 3.20 -12.82 -19.49
C SER A 86 4.35 -13.00 -18.49
N ASN A 87 5.45 -13.63 -18.92
CA ASN A 87 6.69 -13.77 -18.15
C ASN A 87 7.23 -12.42 -17.64
N GLU A 88 6.92 -11.33 -18.34
CA GLU A 88 7.29 -9.99 -17.93
C GLU A 88 6.56 -9.51 -16.67
N ALA A 89 5.32 -9.95 -16.42
CA ALA A 89 4.58 -9.61 -15.22
C ALA A 89 5.19 -10.29 -13.99
N LEU A 90 5.66 -11.54 -14.13
CA LEU A 90 6.38 -12.25 -13.07
C LEU A 90 7.71 -11.57 -12.74
N SER A 91 8.46 -11.16 -13.76
CA SER A 91 9.72 -10.44 -13.58
C SER A 91 9.50 -9.09 -12.87
N TYR A 92 8.47 -8.33 -13.29
CA TYR A 92 8.10 -7.08 -12.65
C TYR A 92 7.77 -7.23 -11.16
N ARG A 93 7.00 -8.26 -10.78
CA ARG A 93 6.69 -8.54 -9.36
C ARG A 93 7.94 -8.81 -8.55
N LYS A 94 8.92 -9.54 -9.10
CA LYS A 94 10.19 -9.82 -8.42
C LYS A 94 11.02 -8.56 -8.21
N TYR A 95 11.16 -7.72 -9.25
CA TYR A 95 11.90 -6.46 -9.13
C TYR A 95 11.21 -5.47 -8.19
N SER A 96 9.88 -5.41 -8.23
CA SER A 96 9.08 -4.59 -7.32
C SER A 96 9.27 -4.99 -5.86
N LEU A 97 9.30 -6.31 -5.58
CA LEU A 97 9.56 -6.83 -4.25
C LEU A 97 10.98 -6.49 -3.79
N ALA A 98 11.99 -6.71 -4.64
CA ALA A 98 13.37 -6.36 -4.34
C ALA A 98 13.53 -4.85 -4.04
N GLY A 99 12.89 -3.99 -4.82
CA GLY A 99 12.87 -2.54 -4.56
C GLY A 99 12.21 -2.18 -3.24
N THR A 100 11.13 -2.88 -2.87
CA THR A 100 10.43 -2.66 -1.60
C THR A 100 11.27 -3.11 -0.42
N ILE A 101 11.94 -4.25 -0.53
CA ILE A 101 12.90 -4.72 0.48
C ILE A 101 14.02 -3.69 0.64
N ALA A 102 14.62 -3.22 -0.47
CA ALA A 102 15.67 -2.20 -0.42
C ALA A 102 15.21 -0.90 0.25
N ALA A 103 13.97 -0.46 -0.02
CA ALA A 103 13.39 0.72 0.61
C ALA A 103 13.12 0.51 2.11
N ILE A 104 12.62 -0.67 2.52
CA ILE A 104 12.49 -1.03 3.94
C ILE A 104 13.85 -1.04 4.63
N THR A 105 14.84 -1.72 4.07
CA THR A 105 16.19 -1.78 4.62
C THR A 105 16.81 -0.40 4.76
N SER A 106 16.60 0.48 3.76
CA SER A 106 17.09 1.87 3.82
C SER A 106 16.39 2.68 4.92
N ALA A 107 15.07 2.51 5.07
CA ALA A 107 14.30 3.17 6.13
C ALA A 107 14.72 2.68 7.52
N LEU A 108 14.94 1.37 7.68
CA LEU A 108 15.46 0.79 8.93
C LEU A 108 16.87 1.30 9.24
N TYR A 109 17.76 1.32 8.24
CA TYR A 109 19.11 1.85 8.40
C TYR A 109 19.10 3.32 8.81
N ALA A 110 18.30 4.15 8.15
CA ALA A 110 18.15 5.55 8.50
C ALA A 110 17.61 5.72 9.93
N ALA A 111 16.60 4.93 10.32
CA ALA A 111 16.05 4.97 11.68
C ALA A 111 17.09 4.59 12.75
N LEU A 112 17.95 3.60 12.47
CA LEU A 112 19.04 3.17 13.36
C LEU A 112 20.22 4.16 13.38
N ALA A 113 20.47 4.86 12.28
CA ALA A 113 21.57 5.82 12.17
C ALA A 113 21.26 7.20 12.77
N ILE A 114 20.00 7.45 13.17
CA ILE A 114 19.55 8.70 13.80
C ILE A 114 19.67 8.64 15.35
N GLU A 115 20.35 7.62 15.90
CA GLU A 115 20.80 7.61 17.30
C GLU A 115 21.72 8.80 17.64
#